data_AF-A0A1I4FSW8-F1
#
_entry.id   AF-A0A1I4FSW8-F1
#
_cell.length_a   1.000
_cell.length_b   1.000
_cell.length_c   1.000
_cell.angle_alpha   90.00
_cell.angle_beta   90.00
_cell.angle_gamma   90.00
#
_symmetry.space_group_name_H-M   'P 1'
#
loop_
_entity.id
_entity.type
_entity.pdbx_description
1 polymer ?
#
loop_
_entity_poly.entity_id
_entity_poly.type
_entity_poly.pdbx_seq_one_letter_code
_entity_poly.pdbx_strand_id
1 'polypeptide(L)'
;MRSLFLLLILASPMQAQAPARQTAAPCESLDACIAQMKERAGRADKRPTTLSLDEQALLKRLLIFDGAVPALVEMLADPDERLADLAAKGLRDAESIDPIYLTEVKAGLDRGLDWLPPALGRIADDEAAAEAVARFLVSEGAPENQEAYAVELSGRRAIPYIVDAARCSKACGERDHYYLAHVLAEMKPHRALAAPGLMSIAEDDTSSEQVASGALRMIAALQADGFPLESRLLALRARKPLLVAEVDEALVGIGSTQAGATFARRLRDAPDISLLRDLAKTGVAGNSAGPALLELLNHPDWAIRIGAARAIGYVEYAAGADALIPLLEEPGDVRLNWVAAQSLGSLRAPNATIALQRVAQTHWFPPVRDAARQALSGEGPSDGRSTEGERSDFTFSVAFYEYETTANELAACKKTAISVLREPRESKLRIDNDAKQLAKMGYAATVLSYGEAEPIPQGAGAPKVIELTPNNIVEHRSIVSQVPSVALRVDGGWLAGSDRGEWGGELVFLGDDGVNQTILDENIKDIYRLGPRIVVVTGLAHLMISNGMLYELTRDDAGRWKARRWRSLPGAPHTSGLASSGELLVSTSDRVPILVSSDGAMRMAPCATYEKAR
;
A
#
# COMPACT_ATOMS: atom_id res chain seq x y z
N MET A 1 -28.07 -12.97 27.90
CA MET A 1 -29.22 -12.17 27.39
C MET A 1 -28.97 -11.96 25.90
N ARG A 2 -29.27 -12.91 25.00
CA ARG A 2 -30.58 -13.32 24.44
C ARG A 2 -31.46 -12.13 24.03
N SER A 3 -31.52 -11.82 22.73
CA SER A 3 -32.61 -12.21 21.80
C SER A 3 -32.16 -11.90 20.37
N LEU A 4 -31.97 -12.88 19.49
CA LEU A 4 -32.99 -13.59 18.70
C LEU A 4 -33.80 -12.63 17.80
N PHE A 5 -33.42 -12.52 16.52
CA PHE A 5 -34.37 -12.17 15.47
C PHE A 5 -34.36 -13.22 14.36
N LEU A 6 -35.56 -13.70 14.12
CA LEU A 6 -35.99 -14.80 13.30
C LEU A 6 -35.81 -14.43 11.82
N LEU A 7 -35.20 -15.32 11.03
CA LEU A 7 -35.21 -15.23 9.57
C LEU A 7 -36.64 -15.55 9.09
N LEU A 8 -37.44 -14.52 8.79
CA LEU A 8 -38.70 -14.67 8.07
C LEU A 8 -38.37 -14.74 6.57
N ILE A 9 -38.56 -15.92 5.98
CA ILE A 9 -38.60 -16.11 4.53
C ILE A 9 -39.86 -15.40 4.05
N LEU A 10 -39.71 -14.17 3.57
CA LEU A 10 -40.73 -13.52 2.74
C LEU A 10 -40.44 -13.89 1.30
N ALA A 11 -41.44 -14.52 0.67
CA ALA A 11 -41.46 -14.82 -0.75
C ALA A 11 -41.08 -13.59 -1.57
N SER A 12 -40.22 -13.78 -2.56
CA SER A 12 -39.87 -12.77 -3.54
C SER A 12 -41.15 -12.15 -4.12
N PRO A 13 -41.37 -10.83 -4.03
CA PRO A 13 -42.28 -10.20 -4.96
C PRO A 13 -41.64 -10.34 -6.34
N MET A 14 -42.44 -10.79 -7.31
CA MET A 14 -42.09 -10.75 -8.72
C MET A 14 -41.38 -9.42 -9.03
N GLN A 15 -40.27 -9.50 -9.75
CA GLN A 15 -39.64 -8.33 -10.37
C GLN A 15 -40.70 -7.59 -11.19
N ALA A 16 -41.27 -6.55 -10.60
CA ALA A 16 -41.76 -5.44 -11.38
C ALA A 16 -40.50 -4.84 -12.02
N GLN A 17 -40.32 -5.06 -13.32
CA GLN A 17 -39.37 -4.30 -14.11
C GLN A 17 -39.62 -2.83 -13.80
N ALA A 18 -38.64 -2.17 -13.19
CA ALA A 18 -38.64 -0.72 -13.12
C ALA A 18 -38.79 -0.22 -14.57
N PRO A 19 -39.71 0.71 -14.87
CA PRO A 19 -39.83 1.25 -16.21
C PRO A 19 -38.47 1.81 -16.61
N ALA A 20 -38.00 1.45 -17.81
CA ALA A 20 -36.83 2.05 -18.41
C ALA A 20 -36.97 3.58 -18.29
N ARG A 21 -36.08 4.23 -17.55
CA ARG A 21 -36.02 5.70 -17.48
C ARG A 21 -35.88 6.20 -18.91
N GLN A 22 -36.92 6.84 -19.45
CA GLN A 22 -36.82 7.59 -20.69
C GLN A 22 -35.79 8.70 -20.47
N THR A 23 -34.62 8.56 -21.08
CA THR A 23 -33.67 9.67 -21.21
C THR A 23 -34.40 10.79 -21.95
N ALA A 24 -34.46 11.99 -21.37
CA ALA A 24 -35.05 13.15 -22.04
C ALA A 24 -34.42 13.33 -23.43
N ALA A 25 -35.23 13.73 -24.42
CA ALA A 25 -34.73 13.95 -25.78
C ALA A 25 -33.58 14.99 -25.76
N PRO A 26 -32.47 14.73 -26.46
CA PRO A 26 -31.33 15.64 -26.50
C PRO A 26 -31.73 16.99 -27.11
N CYS A 27 -31.30 18.09 -26.49
CA CYS A 27 -31.55 19.42 -27.02
C CYS A 27 -30.89 19.62 -28.41
N GLU A 28 -31.62 20.30 -29.30
CA GLU A 28 -31.24 20.48 -30.72
C GLU A 28 -30.57 21.83 -31.00
N SER A 29 -30.63 22.80 -30.07
CA SER A 29 -30.00 24.12 -30.17
C SER A 29 -29.46 24.59 -28.81
N LEU A 30 -28.61 25.62 -28.80
CA LEU A 30 -28.12 26.25 -27.58
C LEU A 30 -29.27 26.69 -26.66
N ASP A 31 -30.23 27.45 -27.20
CA ASP A 31 -31.39 27.93 -26.44
C ASP A 31 -32.22 26.79 -25.86
N ALA A 32 -32.39 25.70 -26.61
CA ALA A 32 -33.10 24.51 -26.12
C ALA A 32 -32.32 23.82 -24.98
N CYS A 33 -30.99 23.76 -25.06
CA CYS A 33 -30.17 23.21 -23.98
C CYS A 33 -30.21 24.10 -22.73
N ILE A 34 -30.15 25.42 -22.90
CA ILE A 34 -30.26 26.39 -21.81
C ILE A 34 -31.64 26.28 -21.13
N ALA A 35 -32.72 26.17 -21.91
CA ALA A 35 -34.07 25.99 -21.37
C ALA A 35 -34.19 24.69 -20.55
N GLN A 36 -33.65 23.58 -21.06
CA GLN A 36 -33.61 22.31 -20.32
C GLN A 36 -32.75 22.41 -19.05
N MET A 37 -31.65 23.17 -19.08
CA MET A 37 -30.80 23.40 -17.91
C MET A 37 -31.55 24.19 -16.82
N LYS A 38 -32.25 25.27 -17.19
CA LYS A 38 -33.09 26.06 -16.28
C LYS A 38 -34.25 25.25 -15.68
N GLU A 39 -34.93 24.44 -16.50
CA GLU A 39 -36.01 23.55 -16.05
C GLU A 39 -35.53 22.57 -14.97
N ARG A 40 -34.31 22.05 -15.11
CA ARG A 40 -33.72 21.09 -14.18
C ARG A 40 -33.23 21.76 -12.90
N ALA A 41 -32.71 22.98 -12.99
CA ALA A 41 -32.32 23.76 -11.82
C ALA A 41 -33.53 24.01 -10.90
N GLY A 42 -34.66 24.46 -11.46
CA GLY A 42 -35.88 24.79 -10.72
C GLY A 42 -36.66 23.61 -10.10
N ARG A 43 -36.17 22.36 -10.20
CA ARG A 43 -36.84 21.14 -9.69
C ARG A 43 -36.22 20.54 -8.43
N ALA A 44 -35.08 21.04 -7.96
CA ALA A 44 -34.33 20.40 -6.88
C ALA A 44 -34.48 21.16 -5.54
N ASP A 45 -35.01 20.49 -4.51
CA ASP A 45 -35.17 21.05 -3.15
C ASP A 45 -33.84 21.14 -2.35
N LYS A 46 -32.73 20.56 -2.84
CA LYS A 46 -31.40 20.59 -2.19
C LYS A 46 -30.26 20.59 -3.21
N ARG A 47 -29.17 21.31 -2.92
CA ARG A 47 -27.90 21.32 -3.68
C ARG A 47 -27.28 19.90 -3.68
N PRO A 48 -27.32 19.14 -4.78
CA PRO A 48 -26.80 17.78 -4.81
C PRO A 48 -25.28 17.80 -4.99
N THR A 49 -24.57 16.93 -4.28
CA THR A 49 -23.11 16.80 -4.35
C THR A 49 -22.61 16.13 -5.65
N THR A 50 -23.51 15.57 -6.46
CA THR A 50 -23.20 14.88 -7.72
C THR A 50 -24.24 15.20 -8.80
N LEU A 51 -23.80 15.30 -10.06
CA LEU A 51 -24.70 15.45 -11.20
C LEU A 51 -25.32 14.11 -11.62
N SER A 52 -26.59 14.15 -12.01
CA SER A 52 -27.23 13.03 -12.71
C SER A 52 -26.58 12.81 -14.09
N LEU A 53 -26.65 11.56 -14.58
CA LEU A 53 -26.15 11.22 -15.92
C LEU A 53 -26.78 12.09 -17.02
N ASP A 54 -28.05 12.44 -16.86
CA ASP A 54 -28.76 13.28 -17.84
C ASP A 54 -28.25 14.73 -17.82
N GLU A 55 -27.86 15.27 -16.65
CA GLU A 55 -27.25 16.61 -16.57
C GLU A 55 -25.85 16.62 -17.17
N GLN A 56 -25.06 15.57 -16.94
CA GLN A 56 -23.73 15.43 -17.56
C GLN A 56 -23.85 15.37 -19.09
N ALA A 57 -24.81 14.60 -19.61
CA ALA A 57 -25.09 14.52 -21.03
C ALA A 57 -25.57 15.86 -21.61
N LEU A 58 -26.42 16.60 -20.88
CA LEU A 58 -26.90 17.92 -21.26
C LEU A 58 -25.75 18.94 -21.36
N LEU A 59 -24.88 19.02 -20.36
CA LEU A 59 -23.73 19.95 -20.38
C LEU A 59 -22.76 19.63 -21.51
N LYS A 60 -22.45 18.34 -21.72
CA LYS A 60 -21.63 17.90 -22.85
C LYS A 60 -22.25 18.27 -24.20
N ARG A 61 -23.58 18.20 -24.31
CA ARG A 61 -24.30 18.61 -25.53
C ARG A 61 -24.30 20.12 -25.72
N LEU A 62 -24.51 20.88 -24.64
CA LEU A 62 -24.53 22.35 -24.65
C LEU A 62 -23.20 22.92 -25.16
N LEU A 63 -22.07 22.37 -24.69
CA LEU A 63 -20.72 22.82 -25.07
C LEU A 63 -20.35 22.60 -26.55
N ILE A 64 -21.18 21.89 -27.34
CA ILE A 64 -20.97 21.72 -28.79
C ILE A 64 -21.41 22.97 -29.56
N PHE A 65 -22.28 23.81 -29.00
CA PHE A 65 -22.85 24.96 -29.69
C PHE A 65 -22.01 26.22 -29.49
N ASP A 66 -21.85 27.00 -30.56
CA ASP A 66 -21.23 28.32 -30.50
C ASP A 66 -22.01 29.23 -29.53
N GLY A 67 -21.30 30.00 -28.71
CA GLY A 67 -21.90 30.88 -27.71
C GLY A 67 -22.23 30.20 -26.37
N ALA A 68 -21.94 28.90 -26.22
CA ALA A 68 -22.12 28.16 -24.97
C ALA A 68 -21.38 28.79 -23.78
N VAL A 69 -20.07 29.06 -23.92
CA VAL A 69 -19.24 29.64 -22.85
C VAL A 69 -19.77 31.02 -22.41
N PRO A 70 -20.01 32.00 -23.30
CA PRO A 70 -20.64 33.26 -22.91
C PRO A 70 -21.95 33.09 -22.12
N ALA A 71 -22.83 32.19 -22.57
CA ALA A 71 -24.10 31.94 -21.89
C ALA A 71 -23.93 31.33 -20.50
N LEU A 72 -22.98 30.41 -20.32
CA LEU A 72 -22.67 29.83 -19.02
C LEU A 72 -22.03 30.86 -18.09
N VAL A 73 -21.17 31.75 -18.60
CA VAL A 73 -20.57 32.83 -17.80
C VAL A 73 -21.65 33.77 -17.26
N GLU A 74 -22.63 34.16 -18.09
CA GLU A 74 -23.76 34.99 -17.64
C GLU A 74 -24.53 34.33 -16.48
N MET A 75 -24.73 33.01 -16.55
CA MET A 75 -25.44 32.24 -15.52
C MET A 75 -24.65 32.09 -14.21
N LEU A 76 -23.35 32.39 -14.18
CA LEU A 76 -22.59 32.40 -12.92
C LEU A 76 -23.07 33.46 -11.94
N ALA A 77 -23.76 34.50 -12.41
CA ALA A 77 -24.33 35.56 -11.58
C ALA A 77 -25.81 35.31 -11.21
N ASP A 78 -26.40 34.19 -11.67
CA ASP A 78 -27.82 33.90 -11.43
C ASP A 78 -28.07 33.66 -9.93
N PRO A 79 -29.16 34.21 -9.35
CA PRO A 79 -29.52 33.98 -7.95
C PRO A 79 -29.95 32.52 -7.67
N ASP A 80 -30.33 31.75 -8.69
CA ASP A 80 -30.50 30.31 -8.54
C ASP A 80 -29.13 29.62 -8.45
N GLU A 81 -28.71 29.32 -7.21
CA GLU A 81 -27.46 28.62 -6.90
C GLU A 81 -27.32 27.30 -7.67
N ARG A 82 -28.42 26.59 -7.95
CA ARG A 82 -28.35 25.34 -8.71
C ARG A 82 -28.03 25.60 -10.18
N LEU A 83 -28.62 26.65 -10.75
CA LEU A 83 -28.33 27.06 -12.12
C LEU A 83 -26.88 27.54 -12.25
N ALA A 84 -26.42 28.35 -11.29
CA ALA A 84 -25.04 28.83 -11.22
C ALA A 84 -24.04 27.66 -11.08
N ASP A 85 -24.33 26.63 -10.28
CA ASP A 85 -23.50 25.43 -10.17
C ASP A 85 -23.45 24.61 -11.48
N LEU A 86 -24.59 24.46 -12.16
CA LEU A 86 -24.64 23.78 -13.45
C LEU A 86 -23.80 24.56 -14.48
N ALA A 87 -23.85 25.88 -14.44
CA ALA A 87 -23.03 26.75 -15.27
C ALA A 87 -21.53 26.60 -14.96
N ALA A 88 -21.17 26.63 -13.67
CA ALA A 88 -19.82 26.39 -13.19
C ALA A 88 -19.27 25.04 -13.65
N LYS A 89 -20.08 23.99 -13.55
CA LYS A 89 -19.71 22.67 -14.06
C LYS A 89 -19.53 22.66 -15.58
N GLY A 90 -20.40 23.33 -16.33
CA GLY A 90 -20.27 23.49 -17.76
C GLY A 90 -18.95 24.17 -18.14
N LEU A 91 -18.57 25.24 -17.43
CA LEU A 91 -17.32 25.95 -17.65
C LEU A 91 -16.09 25.14 -17.27
N ARG A 92 -16.16 24.33 -16.20
CA ARG A 92 -15.10 23.36 -15.86
C ARG A 92 -14.81 22.38 -17.01
N ASP A 93 -15.86 21.93 -17.70
CA ASP A 93 -15.75 20.95 -18.78
C ASP A 93 -15.54 21.61 -20.17
N ALA A 94 -15.56 22.95 -20.25
CA ALA A 94 -15.28 23.68 -21.48
C ALA A 94 -13.83 23.46 -21.94
N GLU A 95 -13.61 23.44 -23.25
CA GLU A 95 -12.27 23.25 -23.82
C GLU A 95 -11.36 24.45 -23.53
N SER A 96 -11.89 25.66 -23.75
CA SER A 96 -11.23 26.94 -23.49
C SER A 96 -12.24 28.01 -23.10
N ILE A 97 -11.79 29.02 -22.37
CA ILE A 97 -12.57 30.19 -21.97
C ILE A 97 -11.79 31.44 -22.37
N ASP A 98 -12.47 32.40 -23.00
CA ASP A 98 -11.87 33.67 -23.40
C ASP A 98 -11.45 34.50 -22.17
N PRO A 99 -10.22 35.05 -22.12
CA PRO A 99 -9.74 35.92 -21.04
C PRO A 99 -10.67 37.07 -20.64
N ILE A 100 -11.54 37.55 -21.54
CA ILE A 100 -12.51 38.60 -21.19
C ILE A 100 -13.43 38.20 -20.02
N TYR A 101 -13.61 36.89 -19.77
CA TYR A 101 -14.51 36.37 -18.74
C TYR A 101 -13.85 36.14 -17.37
N LEU A 102 -12.58 36.51 -17.19
CA LEU A 102 -11.87 36.30 -15.93
C LEU A 102 -12.56 36.99 -14.74
N THR A 103 -13.11 38.17 -14.95
CA THR A 103 -13.77 38.94 -13.88
C THR A 103 -15.02 38.22 -13.37
N GLU A 104 -15.85 37.72 -14.27
CA GLU A 104 -17.07 36.98 -13.97
C GLU A 104 -16.76 35.64 -13.31
N VAL A 105 -15.71 34.95 -13.76
CA VAL A 105 -15.25 33.69 -13.14
C VAL A 105 -14.77 33.96 -11.71
N LYS A 106 -13.99 35.01 -11.46
CA LYS A 106 -13.56 35.40 -10.10
C LYS A 106 -14.75 35.71 -9.20
N ALA A 107 -15.73 36.47 -9.71
CA ALA A 107 -16.97 36.75 -8.97
C ALA A 107 -17.75 35.48 -8.62
N GLY A 108 -17.84 34.51 -9.55
CA GLY A 108 -18.46 33.21 -9.30
C GLY A 108 -17.70 32.38 -8.24
N LEU A 109 -16.37 32.45 -8.22
CA LEU A 109 -15.56 31.74 -7.22
C LEU A 109 -15.73 32.35 -5.82
N ASP A 110 -15.83 33.67 -5.73
CA ASP A 110 -16.07 34.38 -4.48
C ASP A 110 -17.46 34.10 -3.88
N ARG A 111 -18.40 33.64 -4.71
CA ARG A 111 -19.71 33.10 -4.25
C ARG A 111 -19.62 31.68 -3.68
N GLY A 112 -18.51 30.96 -3.85
CA GLY A 112 -18.39 29.57 -3.43
C GLY A 112 -19.09 28.58 -4.37
N LEU A 113 -18.96 28.77 -5.68
CA LEU A 113 -19.43 27.81 -6.68
C LEU A 113 -18.45 26.63 -6.78
N ASP A 114 -18.83 25.49 -6.18
CA ASP A 114 -17.95 24.34 -5.92
C ASP A 114 -17.30 23.75 -7.19
N TRP A 115 -17.94 23.85 -8.35
CA TRP A 115 -17.45 23.26 -9.60
C TRP A 115 -16.61 24.22 -10.47
N LEU A 116 -16.51 25.48 -10.07
CA LEU A 116 -15.93 26.53 -10.90
C LEU A 116 -14.39 26.59 -10.90
N PRO A 117 -13.63 26.20 -9.85
CA PRO A 117 -12.17 26.41 -9.82
C PRO A 117 -11.42 25.99 -11.09
N PRO A 118 -11.70 24.82 -11.72
CA PRO A 118 -10.99 24.39 -12.92
C PRO A 118 -11.17 25.31 -14.13
N ALA A 119 -12.21 26.16 -14.14
CA ALA A 119 -12.42 27.15 -15.20
C ALA A 119 -11.25 28.14 -15.30
N LEU A 120 -10.57 28.47 -14.19
CA LEU A 120 -9.37 29.33 -14.22
C LEU A 120 -8.27 28.72 -15.11
N GLY A 121 -8.08 27.40 -15.05
CA GLY A 121 -7.11 26.70 -15.90
C GLY A 121 -7.48 26.69 -17.39
N ARG A 122 -8.77 26.81 -17.70
CA ARG A 122 -9.30 26.89 -19.08
C ARG A 122 -9.18 28.28 -19.70
N ILE A 123 -8.97 29.31 -18.89
CA ILE A 123 -8.72 30.67 -19.38
C ILE A 123 -7.27 30.77 -19.85
N ALA A 124 -7.08 31.15 -21.11
CA ALA A 124 -5.77 31.26 -21.74
C ALA A 124 -5.03 32.56 -21.38
N ASP A 125 -4.91 32.85 -20.08
CA ASP A 125 -4.36 34.08 -19.53
C ASP A 125 -3.44 33.81 -18.32
N ASP A 126 -2.46 34.69 -18.12
CA ASP A 126 -1.47 34.55 -17.04
C ASP A 126 -2.01 35.03 -15.68
N GLU A 127 -2.93 36.02 -15.65
CA GLU A 127 -3.60 36.43 -14.41
C GLU A 127 -4.53 35.33 -13.91
N ALA A 128 -5.23 34.63 -14.82
CA ALA A 128 -6.03 33.46 -14.47
C ALA A 128 -5.19 32.33 -13.84
N ALA A 129 -3.99 32.08 -14.36
CA ALA A 129 -3.07 31.09 -13.79
C ALA A 129 -2.52 31.52 -12.42
N ALA A 130 -2.22 32.81 -12.24
CA ALA A 130 -1.82 33.37 -10.95
C ALA A 130 -2.94 33.21 -9.90
N GLU A 131 -4.18 33.51 -10.28
CA GLU A 131 -5.37 33.35 -9.45
C GLU A 131 -5.58 31.88 -9.04
N ALA A 132 -5.39 30.93 -9.97
CA ALA A 132 -5.50 29.50 -9.68
C ALA A 132 -4.50 29.06 -8.60
N VAL A 133 -3.23 29.46 -8.73
CA VAL A 133 -2.18 29.14 -7.73
C VAL A 133 -2.50 29.79 -6.39
N ALA A 134 -2.95 31.04 -6.38
CA ALA A 134 -3.29 31.75 -5.14
C ALA A 134 -4.43 31.07 -4.38
N ARG A 135 -5.51 30.67 -5.08
CA ARG A 135 -6.65 29.97 -4.45
C ARG A 135 -6.28 28.57 -4.00
N PHE A 136 -5.44 27.86 -4.76
CA PHE A 136 -4.93 26.55 -4.38
C PHE A 136 -4.21 26.55 -3.03
N LEU A 137 -3.33 27.52 -2.80
CA LEU A 137 -2.51 27.59 -1.58
C LEU A 137 -3.32 27.83 -0.30
N VAL A 138 -4.54 28.34 -0.40
CA VAL A 138 -5.40 28.63 0.76
C VAL A 138 -6.60 27.69 0.88
N SER A 139 -6.72 26.69 0.00
CA SER A 139 -7.88 25.78 0.00
C SER A 139 -7.74 24.68 1.05
N GLU A 140 -8.77 24.50 1.88
CA GLU A 140 -8.80 23.52 2.99
C GLU A 140 -8.76 22.05 2.51
N GLY A 141 -9.14 21.79 1.26
CA GLY A 141 -9.16 20.46 0.64
C GLY A 141 -7.92 20.09 -0.17
N ALA A 142 -6.90 20.96 -0.23
CA ALA A 142 -5.72 20.72 -1.04
C ALA A 142 -4.86 19.56 -0.48
N PRO A 143 -4.16 18.78 -1.35
CA PRO A 143 -4.07 18.97 -2.79
C PRO A 143 -5.05 18.12 -3.61
N GLU A 144 -5.91 17.31 -2.99
CA GLU A 144 -6.86 16.44 -3.70
C GLU A 144 -8.21 17.14 -3.95
N ASN A 145 -8.17 18.31 -4.60
CA ASN A 145 -9.34 19.17 -4.82
C ASN A 145 -9.38 19.82 -6.22
N GLN A 146 -10.38 20.66 -6.45
CA GLN A 146 -10.59 21.29 -7.76
C GLN A 146 -9.64 22.45 -8.04
N GLU A 147 -9.13 23.09 -6.99
CA GLU A 147 -8.14 24.17 -7.08
C GLU A 147 -6.79 23.62 -7.54
N ALA A 148 -6.39 22.44 -7.07
CA ALA A 148 -5.22 21.74 -7.62
C ALA A 148 -5.39 21.44 -9.11
N TYR A 149 -6.56 20.91 -9.49
CA TYR A 149 -6.88 20.64 -10.89
C TYR A 149 -6.89 21.90 -11.76
N ALA A 150 -7.28 23.06 -11.20
CA ALA A 150 -7.19 24.34 -11.89
C ALA A 150 -5.74 24.72 -12.23
N VAL A 151 -4.82 24.53 -11.27
CA VAL A 151 -3.38 24.77 -11.45
C VAL A 151 -2.80 23.81 -12.48
N GLU A 152 -3.18 22.53 -12.45
CA GLU A 152 -2.78 21.54 -13.47
C GLU A 152 -3.20 21.97 -14.88
N LEU A 153 -4.47 22.36 -15.04
CA LEU A 153 -5.03 22.82 -16.32
C LEU A 153 -4.36 24.10 -16.84
N SER A 154 -3.91 25.00 -15.95
CA SER A 154 -3.13 26.17 -16.35
C SER A 154 -1.78 25.81 -17.00
N GLY A 155 -1.27 24.59 -16.79
CA GLY A 155 -0.08 24.05 -17.43
C GLY A 155 1.13 24.97 -17.28
N ARG A 156 1.85 25.22 -18.39
CA ARG A 156 3.05 26.09 -18.38
C ARG A 156 2.82 27.50 -17.80
N ARG A 157 1.60 28.04 -17.84
CA ARG A 157 1.29 29.39 -17.34
C ARG A 157 1.38 29.48 -15.82
N ALA A 158 1.10 28.39 -15.11
CA ALA A 158 1.17 28.36 -13.64
C ALA A 158 2.61 28.24 -13.11
N ILE A 159 3.57 27.76 -13.92
CA ILE A 159 4.94 27.47 -13.46
C ILE A 159 5.66 28.68 -12.83
N PRO A 160 5.65 29.89 -13.42
CA PRO A 160 6.28 31.05 -12.80
C PRO A 160 5.70 31.38 -11.43
N TYR A 161 4.38 31.24 -11.26
CA TYR A 161 3.68 31.52 -10.01
C TYR A 161 3.90 30.43 -8.95
N ILE A 162 4.02 29.17 -9.35
CA ILE A 162 4.43 28.06 -8.48
C ILE A 162 5.85 28.31 -7.94
N VAL A 163 6.78 28.69 -8.81
CA VAL A 163 8.17 28.99 -8.42
C VAL A 163 8.24 30.23 -7.53
N ASP A 164 7.45 31.28 -7.82
CA ASP A 164 7.39 32.47 -6.97
C ASP A 164 6.80 32.17 -5.59
N ALA A 165 5.70 31.39 -5.52
CA ALA A 165 5.13 30.93 -4.27
C ALA A 165 6.13 30.13 -3.42
N ALA A 166 6.96 29.29 -4.05
CA ALA A 166 7.99 28.52 -3.36
C ALA A 166 9.07 29.38 -2.67
N ARG A 167 9.21 30.66 -3.04
CA ARG A 167 10.14 31.61 -2.39
C ARG A 167 9.65 32.10 -1.04
N CYS A 168 8.36 31.95 -0.73
CA CYS A 168 7.76 32.36 0.54
C CYS A 168 7.96 33.84 0.91
N SER A 169 8.01 34.74 -0.09
CA SER A 169 8.30 36.18 0.11
C SER A 169 7.34 36.90 1.07
N LYS A 170 6.13 36.38 1.28
CA LYS A 170 5.10 36.93 2.18
C LYS A 170 4.73 35.98 3.35
N ALA A 171 5.64 35.05 3.68
CA ALA A 171 5.45 33.85 4.51
C ALA A 171 4.75 32.69 3.77
N CYS A 172 5.13 31.46 4.13
CA CYS A 172 4.51 30.23 3.67
C CYS A 172 3.80 29.54 4.84
N GLY A 173 2.66 28.92 4.55
CA GLY A 173 2.09 27.91 5.43
C GLY A 173 3.02 26.69 5.56
N GLU A 174 2.84 25.91 6.63
CA GLU A 174 3.65 24.73 6.91
C GLU A 174 3.59 23.67 5.78
N ARG A 175 2.52 23.68 4.97
CA ARG A 175 2.24 22.68 3.94
C ARG A 175 2.42 23.19 2.51
N ASP A 176 2.77 24.45 2.30
CA ASP A 176 2.78 25.07 0.97
C ASP A 176 3.71 24.34 -0.01
N HIS A 177 4.96 24.06 0.38
CA HIS A 177 5.89 23.31 -0.47
C HIS A 177 5.44 21.86 -0.72
N TYR A 178 4.70 21.26 0.21
CA TYR A 178 4.11 19.93 -0.01
C TYR A 178 3.00 19.99 -1.08
N TYR A 179 2.09 20.95 -0.96
CA TYR A 179 1.03 21.17 -1.94
C TYR A 179 1.58 21.51 -3.32
N LEU A 180 2.55 22.43 -3.38
CA LEU A 180 3.20 22.81 -4.62
C LEU A 180 3.99 21.65 -5.24
N ALA A 181 4.65 20.80 -4.44
CA ALA A 181 5.31 19.60 -4.94
C ALA A 181 4.30 18.59 -5.51
N HIS A 182 3.17 18.38 -4.84
CA HIS A 182 2.13 17.45 -5.28
C HIS A 182 1.55 17.87 -6.63
N VAL A 183 1.09 19.11 -6.77
CA VAL A 183 0.52 19.60 -8.03
C VAL A 183 1.57 19.59 -9.16
N LEU A 184 2.81 19.94 -8.85
CA LEU A 184 3.91 19.93 -9.83
C LEU A 184 4.21 18.52 -10.36
N ALA A 185 4.01 17.48 -9.56
CA ALA A 185 4.19 16.09 -9.99
C ALA A 185 3.22 15.73 -11.14
N GLU A 186 1.97 16.22 -11.10
CA GLU A 186 0.92 15.96 -12.08
C GLU A 186 1.03 16.83 -13.35
N MET A 187 1.77 17.95 -13.29
CA MET A 187 1.88 18.93 -14.38
C MET A 187 2.78 18.49 -15.55
N LYS A 188 2.57 17.33 -16.13
CA LYS A 188 3.35 16.84 -17.29
C LYS A 188 2.92 17.47 -18.62
N PRO A 189 3.86 17.76 -19.54
CA PRO A 189 5.33 17.74 -19.37
C PRO A 189 5.89 19.04 -18.75
N HIS A 190 5.02 20.00 -18.41
CA HIS A 190 5.39 21.38 -18.06
C HIS A 190 6.23 21.52 -16.79
N ARG A 191 6.16 20.57 -15.85
CA ARG A 191 6.89 20.61 -14.57
C ARG A 191 8.39 20.77 -14.73
N ALA A 192 8.98 20.27 -15.82
CA ALA A 192 10.40 20.45 -16.15
C ALA A 192 10.83 21.94 -16.15
N LEU A 193 9.91 22.85 -16.50
CA LEU A 193 10.15 24.29 -16.55
C LEU A 193 10.39 24.92 -15.17
N ALA A 194 9.96 24.26 -14.08
CA ALA A 194 10.20 24.75 -12.72
C ALA A 194 11.64 24.50 -12.25
N ALA A 195 12.37 23.56 -12.86
CA ALA A 195 13.68 23.09 -12.42
C ALA A 195 14.72 24.21 -12.18
N PRO A 196 14.93 25.18 -13.10
CA PRO A 196 15.93 26.21 -12.89
C PRO A 196 15.58 27.15 -11.72
N GLY A 197 14.29 27.47 -11.59
CA GLY A 197 13.78 28.36 -10.55
C GLY A 197 13.89 27.75 -9.16
N LEU A 198 13.46 26.50 -9.00
CA LEU A 198 13.56 25.78 -7.73
C LEU A 198 15.01 25.55 -7.31
N MET A 199 15.90 25.20 -8.25
CA MET A 199 17.32 25.05 -7.95
C MET A 199 17.95 26.37 -7.51
N SER A 200 17.54 27.50 -8.11
CA SER A 200 18.01 28.82 -7.67
C SER A 200 17.56 29.15 -6.24
N ILE A 201 16.37 28.70 -5.82
CA ILE A 201 15.88 28.90 -4.44
C ILE A 201 16.72 28.06 -3.47
N ALA A 202 16.99 26.80 -3.81
CA ALA A 202 17.78 25.91 -2.95
C ALA A 202 19.25 26.37 -2.78
N GLU A 203 19.86 26.92 -3.83
CA GLU A 203 21.25 27.39 -3.83
C GLU A 203 21.44 28.76 -3.16
N ASP A 204 20.39 29.55 -3.01
CA ASP A 204 20.46 30.88 -2.43
C ASP A 204 20.85 30.80 -0.94
N ASP A 205 21.93 31.50 -0.57
CA ASP A 205 22.43 31.53 0.82
C ASP A 205 21.58 32.46 1.71
N THR A 206 20.74 33.30 1.12
CA THR A 206 19.84 34.20 1.85
C THR A 206 18.47 33.57 2.15
N SER A 207 18.14 32.46 1.48
CA SER A 207 16.93 31.70 1.74
C SER A 207 17.00 30.97 3.09
N SER A 208 15.86 30.92 3.80
CA SER A 208 15.77 30.14 5.04
C SER A 208 15.93 28.65 4.75
N GLU A 209 16.32 27.88 5.78
CA GLU A 209 16.44 26.43 5.67
C GLU A 209 15.12 25.77 5.24
N GLN A 210 13.99 26.25 5.78
CA GLN A 210 12.65 25.80 5.39
C GLN A 210 12.38 26.03 3.90
N VAL A 211 12.72 27.21 3.37
CA VAL A 211 12.52 27.55 1.95
C VAL A 211 13.41 26.70 1.05
N ALA A 212 14.68 26.50 1.43
CA ALA A 212 15.61 25.65 0.68
C ALA A 212 15.19 24.17 0.71
N SER A 213 14.80 23.65 1.87
CA SER A 213 14.26 22.29 2.04
C SER A 213 12.98 22.08 1.23
N GLY A 214 12.07 23.05 1.28
CA GLY A 214 10.84 23.05 0.50
C GLY A 214 11.10 23.02 -1.01
N ALA A 215 12.03 23.83 -1.51
CA ALA A 215 12.45 23.81 -2.91
C ALA A 215 13.07 22.46 -3.32
N LEU A 216 13.88 21.83 -2.45
CA LEU A 216 14.44 20.50 -2.69
C LEU A 216 13.36 19.41 -2.76
N ARG A 217 12.34 19.48 -1.88
CA ARG A 217 11.16 18.61 -1.98
C ARG A 217 10.43 18.77 -3.31
N MET A 218 10.25 20.00 -3.77
CA MET A 218 9.64 20.26 -5.08
C MET A 218 10.52 19.78 -6.24
N ILE A 219 11.86 19.86 -6.13
CA ILE A 219 12.78 19.29 -7.11
C ILE A 219 12.61 17.76 -7.18
N ALA A 220 12.46 17.09 -6.04
CA ALA A 220 12.20 15.65 -6.01
C ALA A 220 10.92 15.27 -6.82
N ALA A 221 9.89 16.10 -6.72
CA ALA A 221 8.61 15.91 -7.43
C ALA A 221 8.68 16.14 -8.95
N LEU A 222 9.78 16.70 -9.47
CA LEU A 222 10.02 16.77 -10.92
C LEU A 222 10.28 15.39 -11.53
N GLN A 223 10.63 14.41 -10.71
CA GLN A 223 11.01 13.06 -11.14
C GLN A 223 12.11 13.12 -12.22
N ALA A 224 12.06 12.24 -13.22
CA ALA A 224 13.05 12.17 -14.30
C ALA A 224 13.26 13.51 -15.05
N ASP A 225 12.27 14.41 -15.06
CA ASP A 225 12.40 15.74 -15.69
C ASP A 225 13.37 16.66 -14.91
N GLY A 226 13.62 16.36 -13.63
CA GLY A 226 14.59 17.02 -12.78
C GLY A 226 16.02 16.48 -12.92
N PHE A 227 16.25 15.39 -13.65
CA PHE A 227 17.57 14.76 -13.80
C PHE A 227 18.69 15.75 -14.21
N PRO A 228 18.46 16.76 -15.09
CA PRO A 228 19.47 17.76 -15.42
C PRO A 228 20.03 18.56 -14.23
N LEU A 229 19.36 18.54 -13.07
CA LEU A 229 19.80 19.20 -11.84
C LEU A 229 20.83 18.38 -11.03
N GLU A 230 21.08 17.11 -11.37
CA GLU A 230 21.91 16.18 -10.58
C GLU A 230 23.26 16.80 -10.17
N SER A 231 24.02 17.34 -11.14
CA SER A 231 25.35 17.92 -10.86
C SER A 231 25.31 19.09 -9.87
N ARG A 232 24.26 19.92 -9.95
CA ARG A 232 24.07 21.08 -9.06
C ARG A 232 23.64 20.64 -7.67
N LEU A 233 22.77 19.63 -7.56
CA LEU A 233 22.40 19.01 -6.29
C LEU A 233 23.62 18.40 -5.60
N LEU A 234 24.49 17.69 -6.33
CA LEU A 234 25.73 17.14 -5.75
C LEU A 234 26.68 18.22 -5.25
N ALA A 235 26.80 19.35 -5.97
CA ALA A 235 27.57 20.49 -5.50
C ALA A 235 26.94 21.14 -4.25
N LEU A 236 25.62 21.28 -4.22
CA LEU A 236 24.87 21.81 -3.08
C LEU A 236 25.06 20.95 -1.83
N ARG A 237 24.98 19.62 -2.00
CA ARG A 237 25.22 18.62 -0.94
C ARG A 237 26.56 18.81 -0.24
N ALA A 238 27.61 19.09 -1.01
CA ALA A 238 28.95 19.32 -0.47
C ALA A 238 29.09 20.68 0.24
N ARG A 239 28.31 21.68 -0.18
CA ARG A 239 28.39 23.06 0.32
C ARG A 239 27.50 23.33 1.53
N LYS A 240 26.33 22.69 1.64
CA LYS A 240 25.33 22.92 2.71
C LYS A 240 25.08 21.65 3.54
N PRO A 241 25.91 21.35 4.57
CA PRO A 241 25.78 20.12 5.38
C PRO A 241 24.42 19.92 6.06
N LEU A 242 23.72 21.00 6.41
CA LEU A 242 22.40 20.95 7.05
C LEU A 242 21.30 20.42 6.12
N LEU A 243 21.48 20.54 4.80
CA LEU A 243 20.50 20.12 3.79
C LEU A 243 20.83 18.77 3.15
N VAL A 244 21.79 18.01 3.69
CA VAL A 244 22.25 16.77 3.05
C VAL A 244 21.13 15.74 2.91
N ALA A 245 20.22 15.66 3.89
CA ALA A 245 19.09 14.73 3.83
C ALA A 245 18.11 15.12 2.72
N GLU A 246 17.74 16.39 2.64
CA GLU A 246 16.85 16.96 1.64
C GLU A 246 17.42 16.86 0.23
N VAL A 247 18.73 17.08 0.08
CA VAL A 247 19.41 16.90 -1.20
C VAL A 247 19.48 15.43 -1.59
N ASP A 248 19.72 14.52 -0.64
CA ASP A 248 19.68 13.08 -0.88
C ASP A 248 18.27 12.64 -1.34
N GLU A 249 17.19 13.17 -0.75
CA GLU A 249 15.82 12.94 -1.20
C GLU A 249 15.55 13.50 -2.60
N ALA A 250 16.01 14.74 -2.88
CA ALA A 250 15.88 15.35 -4.20
C ALA A 250 16.59 14.51 -5.27
N LEU A 251 17.82 14.05 -5.00
CA LEU A 251 18.59 13.17 -5.88
C LEU A 251 17.88 11.84 -6.14
N VAL A 252 17.30 11.22 -5.11
CA VAL A 252 16.49 10.00 -5.25
C VAL A 252 15.26 10.26 -6.11
N GLY A 253 14.51 11.34 -5.82
CA GLY A 253 13.28 11.71 -6.54
C GLY A 253 13.51 11.90 -8.03
N ILE A 254 14.61 12.57 -8.42
CA ILE A 254 14.94 12.81 -9.83
C ILE A 254 15.56 11.61 -10.56
N GLY A 255 15.73 10.47 -9.88
CA GLY A 255 16.36 9.28 -10.47
C GLY A 255 17.87 9.42 -10.68
N SER A 256 18.58 10.13 -9.79
CA SER A 256 20.03 10.30 -9.85
C SER A 256 20.78 8.97 -9.87
N THR A 257 21.94 8.97 -10.54
CA THR A 257 22.93 7.89 -10.50
C THR A 257 23.45 7.59 -9.08
N GLN A 258 23.28 8.52 -8.15
CA GLN A 258 23.67 8.38 -6.75
C GLN A 258 22.59 7.74 -5.86
N ALA A 259 21.38 7.50 -6.39
CA ALA A 259 20.27 6.95 -5.60
C ALA A 259 20.67 5.64 -4.91
N GLY A 260 21.27 4.69 -5.63
CA GLY A 260 21.75 3.43 -5.05
C GLY A 260 22.78 3.63 -3.92
N ALA A 261 23.72 4.56 -4.06
CA ALA A 261 24.71 4.84 -3.02
C ALA A 261 24.07 5.45 -1.76
N THR A 262 23.02 6.25 -1.91
CA THR A 262 22.24 6.81 -0.81
C THR A 262 21.46 5.72 -0.07
N PHE A 263 20.74 4.86 -0.79
CA PHE A 263 20.05 3.71 -0.19
C PHE A 263 21.03 2.74 0.48
N ALA A 264 22.19 2.48 -0.12
CA ALA A 264 23.20 1.59 0.48
C ALA A 264 23.72 2.08 1.84
N ARG A 265 23.82 3.40 2.05
CA ARG A 265 24.17 3.95 3.37
C ARG A 265 23.03 3.73 4.37
N ARG A 266 21.79 4.06 3.99
CA ARG A 266 20.61 3.93 4.85
C ARG A 266 20.35 2.48 5.26
N LEU A 267 20.44 1.55 4.30
CA LEU A 267 20.25 0.12 4.54
C LEU A 267 21.30 -0.49 5.48
N ARG A 268 22.53 0.04 5.48
CA ARG A 268 23.58 -0.41 6.43
C ARG A 268 23.41 0.17 7.82
N ASP A 269 22.77 1.32 7.94
CA ASP A 269 22.46 1.95 9.23
C ASP A 269 21.24 1.28 9.88
N ALA A 270 20.13 1.24 9.16
CA ALA A 270 18.87 0.65 9.61
C ALA A 270 18.15 -0.02 8.42
N PRO A 271 18.36 -1.33 8.19
CA PRO A 271 17.66 -2.04 7.13
C PRO A 271 16.17 -2.12 7.43
N ASP A 272 15.35 -1.72 6.46
CA ASP A 272 13.89 -1.71 6.57
C ASP A 272 13.27 -2.18 5.25
N ILE A 273 12.12 -2.85 5.33
CA ILE A 273 11.45 -3.42 4.16
C ILE A 273 10.90 -2.33 3.22
N SER A 274 10.47 -1.20 3.76
CA SER A 274 10.03 -0.03 2.98
C SER A 274 11.21 0.61 2.26
N LEU A 275 12.38 0.70 2.89
CA LEU A 275 13.61 1.16 2.22
C LEU A 275 14.01 0.25 1.05
N LEU A 276 13.86 -1.07 1.21
CA LEU A 276 14.11 -2.04 0.12
C LEU A 276 13.11 -1.88 -1.03
N ARG A 277 11.82 -1.66 -0.72
CA ARG A 277 10.79 -1.34 -1.72
C ARG A 277 11.14 -0.06 -2.47
N ASP A 278 11.50 1.00 -1.75
CA ASP A 278 11.76 2.31 -2.35
C ASP A 278 13.03 2.27 -3.21
N LEU A 279 14.08 1.56 -2.78
CA LEU A 279 15.24 1.26 -3.61
C LEU A 279 14.83 0.49 -4.87
N ALA A 280 14.02 -0.57 -4.75
CA ALA A 280 13.56 -1.34 -5.89
C ALA A 280 12.80 -0.48 -6.91
N LYS A 281 12.01 0.51 -6.43
CA LYS A 281 11.28 1.46 -7.29
C LYS A 281 12.20 2.30 -8.17
N THR A 282 13.43 2.58 -7.71
CA THR A 282 14.41 3.36 -8.50
C THR A 282 14.92 2.60 -9.73
N GLY A 283 14.72 1.29 -9.80
CA GLY A 283 15.23 0.46 -10.90
C GLY A 283 16.74 0.56 -11.05
N VAL A 284 17.22 0.70 -12.28
CA VAL A 284 18.65 0.73 -12.62
C VAL A 284 19.42 1.86 -11.92
N ALA A 285 18.77 2.98 -11.56
CA ALA A 285 19.41 4.05 -10.79
C ALA A 285 19.86 3.59 -9.39
N GLY A 286 19.20 2.56 -8.85
CA GLY A 286 19.51 1.90 -7.58
C GLY A 286 20.63 0.87 -7.67
N ASN A 287 21.15 0.55 -8.86
CA ASN A 287 22.06 -0.59 -9.09
C ASN A 287 23.30 -0.58 -8.18
N SER A 288 23.84 0.61 -7.89
CA SER A 288 25.01 0.78 -7.02
C SER A 288 24.79 0.36 -5.56
N ALA A 289 23.53 0.11 -5.14
CA ALA A 289 23.20 -0.49 -3.84
C ALA A 289 23.46 -2.01 -3.77
N GLY A 290 23.75 -2.66 -4.90
CA GLY A 290 23.90 -4.11 -5.01
C GLY A 290 24.76 -4.78 -3.93
N PRO A 291 25.97 -4.28 -3.60
CA PRO A 291 26.77 -4.85 -2.53
C PRO A 291 26.07 -4.86 -1.16
N ALA A 292 25.35 -3.78 -0.81
CA ALA A 292 24.58 -3.73 0.44
C ALA A 292 23.39 -4.71 0.41
N LEU A 293 22.74 -4.88 -0.74
CA LEU A 293 21.68 -5.88 -0.89
C LEU A 293 22.21 -7.31 -0.70
N LEU A 294 23.42 -7.61 -1.18
CA LEU A 294 24.06 -8.92 -0.96
C LEU A 294 24.31 -9.23 0.51
N GLU A 295 24.73 -8.23 1.30
CA GLU A 295 24.90 -8.37 2.75
C GLU A 295 23.57 -8.76 3.42
N LEU A 296 22.46 -8.18 2.96
CA LEU A 296 21.11 -8.39 3.52
C LEU A 296 20.47 -9.74 3.15
N LEU A 297 21.00 -10.48 2.17
CA LEU A 297 20.51 -11.83 1.86
C LEU A 297 20.68 -12.83 3.02
N ASN A 298 21.56 -12.52 4.00
CA ASN A 298 21.78 -13.33 5.20
C ASN A 298 21.23 -12.66 6.48
N HIS A 299 20.40 -11.62 6.34
CA HIS A 299 19.86 -10.89 7.49
C HIS A 299 19.01 -11.83 8.38
N PRO A 300 19.06 -11.68 9.72
CA PRO A 300 18.24 -12.52 10.60
C PRO A 300 16.75 -12.37 10.32
N ASP A 301 16.27 -11.15 10.06
CA ASP A 301 14.89 -10.92 9.65
C ASP A 301 14.63 -11.48 8.23
N TRP A 302 13.58 -12.28 8.10
CA TRP A 302 13.20 -12.92 6.85
C TRP A 302 12.63 -11.92 5.85
N ALA A 303 11.88 -10.91 6.31
CA ALA A 303 11.29 -9.91 5.45
C ALA A 303 12.40 -9.13 4.73
N ILE A 304 13.46 -8.77 5.46
CA ILE A 304 14.65 -8.12 4.90
C ILE A 304 15.36 -9.00 3.87
N ARG A 305 15.50 -10.32 4.11
CA ARG A 305 16.10 -11.23 3.11
C ARG A 305 15.31 -11.28 1.82
N ILE A 306 13.99 -11.43 1.90
CA ILE A 306 13.11 -11.45 0.72
C ILE A 306 13.14 -10.11 0.00
N GLY A 307 13.01 -9.01 0.74
CA GLY A 307 13.06 -7.66 0.18
C GLY A 307 14.38 -7.39 -0.53
N ALA A 308 15.50 -7.84 0.04
CA ALA A 308 16.82 -7.71 -0.58
C ALA A 308 16.94 -8.54 -1.86
N ALA A 309 16.49 -9.81 -1.83
CA ALA A 309 16.48 -10.66 -3.01
C ALA A 309 15.64 -10.07 -4.14
N ARG A 310 14.45 -9.53 -3.81
CA ARG A 310 13.56 -8.86 -4.77
C ARG A 310 14.17 -7.57 -5.32
N ALA A 311 14.76 -6.75 -4.46
CA ALA A 311 15.40 -5.50 -4.85
C ALA A 311 16.58 -5.75 -5.82
N ILE A 312 17.37 -6.80 -5.63
CA ILE A 312 18.46 -7.18 -6.57
C ILE A 312 17.94 -7.34 -8.00
N GLY A 313 16.79 -7.99 -8.17
CA GLY A 313 16.15 -8.17 -9.48
C GLY A 313 15.64 -6.86 -10.09
N TYR A 314 15.03 -5.98 -9.29
CA TYR A 314 14.50 -4.69 -9.75
C TYR A 314 15.58 -3.67 -10.11
N VAL A 315 16.67 -3.62 -9.33
CA VAL A 315 17.80 -2.70 -9.60
C VAL A 315 18.78 -3.24 -10.64
N GLU A 316 18.48 -4.42 -11.20
CA GLU A 316 19.25 -5.10 -12.24
C GLU A 316 20.72 -5.35 -11.85
N TYR A 317 20.96 -5.69 -10.58
CA TYR A 317 22.32 -5.96 -10.09
C TYR A 317 22.79 -7.36 -10.51
N ALA A 318 23.33 -7.46 -11.73
CA ALA A 318 23.74 -8.73 -12.36
C ALA A 318 24.73 -9.56 -11.52
N ALA A 319 25.66 -8.92 -10.81
CA ALA A 319 26.60 -9.61 -9.92
C ALA A 319 25.92 -10.32 -8.74
N GLY A 320 24.64 -10.01 -8.48
CA GLY A 320 23.84 -10.71 -7.47
C GLY A 320 23.33 -12.08 -7.90
N ALA A 321 23.44 -12.46 -9.18
CA ALA A 321 22.94 -13.74 -9.68
C ALA A 321 23.52 -14.94 -8.91
N ASP A 322 24.83 -14.99 -8.68
CA ASP A 322 25.48 -16.10 -7.97
C ASP A 322 24.97 -16.24 -6.53
N ALA A 323 24.61 -15.14 -5.88
CA ALA A 323 24.06 -15.15 -4.52
C ALA A 323 22.58 -15.55 -4.48
N LEU A 324 21.82 -15.33 -5.56
CA LEU A 324 20.42 -15.72 -5.68
C LEU A 324 20.23 -17.21 -6.03
N ILE A 325 21.15 -17.80 -6.81
CA ILE A 325 21.08 -19.22 -7.21
C ILE A 325 20.88 -20.19 -6.02
N PRO A 326 21.65 -20.14 -4.92
CA PRO A 326 21.43 -21.05 -3.79
C PRO A 326 20.09 -20.83 -3.09
N LEU A 327 19.48 -19.64 -3.22
CA LEU A 327 18.18 -19.33 -2.60
C LEU A 327 17.00 -20.02 -3.30
N LEU A 328 17.19 -20.49 -4.54
CA LEU A 328 16.18 -21.26 -5.28
C LEU A 328 15.76 -22.56 -4.58
N GLU A 329 16.62 -23.13 -3.74
CA GLU A 329 16.39 -24.39 -3.01
C GLU A 329 16.64 -24.25 -1.50
N GLU A 330 16.65 -23.01 -0.96
CA GLU A 330 16.77 -22.77 0.47
C GLU A 330 15.55 -23.38 1.19
N PRO A 331 15.73 -24.24 2.21
CA PRO A 331 14.62 -25.01 2.79
C PRO A 331 13.76 -24.22 3.79
N GLY A 332 14.25 -23.08 4.28
CA GLY A 332 13.65 -22.27 5.33
C GLY A 332 12.48 -21.40 4.87
N ASP A 333 12.50 -20.89 3.64
CA ASP A 333 11.48 -19.94 3.18
C ASP A 333 11.07 -20.07 1.71
N VAL A 334 9.94 -20.76 1.47
CA VAL A 334 9.38 -20.99 0.13
C VAL A 334 9.12 -19.72 -0.68
N ARG A 335 8.83 -18.60 -0.01
CA ARG A 335 8.59 -17.31 -0.69
C ARG A 335 9.90 -16.73 -1.22
N LEU A 336 11.00 -16.94 -0.50
CA LEU A 336 12.34 -16.58 -0.96
C LEU A 336 12.73 -17.38 -2.20
N ASN A 337 12.42 -18.68 -2.28
CA ASN A 337 12.69 -19.48 -3.49
C ASN A 337 11.97 -18.88 -4.71
N TRP A 338 10.72 -18.44 -4.54
CA TRP A 338 9.93 -17.84 -5.60
C TRP A 338 10.49 -16.47 -6.03
N VAL A 339 10.83 -15.61 -5.06
CA VAL A 339 11.47 -14.31 -5.32
C VAL A 339 12.83 -14.48 -6.00
N ALA A 340 13.63 -15.47 -5.59
CA ALA A 340 14.91 -15.76 -6.22
C ALA A 340 14.73 -16.14 -7.70
N ALA A 341 13.75 -16.99 -8.02
CA ALA A 341 13.44 -17.35 -9.40
C ALA A 341 13.03 -16.13 -10.24
N GLN A 342 12.11 -15.29 -9.73
CA GLN A 342 11.70 -14.07 -10.43
C GLN A 342 12.84 -13.06 -10.63
N SER A 343 13.68 -12.90 -9.61
CA SER A 343 14.81 -11.97 -9.64
C SER A 343 15.87 -12.44 -10.63
N LEU A 344 16.17 -13.75 -10.68
CA LEU A 344 17.07 -14.32 -11.68
C LEU A 344 16.54 -14.18 -13.11
N GLY A 345 15.22 -14.31 -13.31
CA GLY A 345 14.57 -14.02 -14.58
C GLY A 345 14.69 -12.55 -14.98
N SER A 346 14.49 -11.63 -14.04
CA SER A 346 14.69 -10.18 -14.22
C SER A 346 16.11 -9.83 -14.62
N LEU A 347 17.10 -10.48 -14.00
CA LEU A 347 18.51 -10.31 -14.31
C LEU A 347 18.93 -10.96 -15.64
N ARG A 348 18.07 -11.82 -16.23
CA ARG A 348 18.38 -12.67 -17.38
C ARG A 348 19.69 -13.44 -17.18
N ALA A 349 19.89 -13.97 -15.96
CA ALA A 349 21.16 -14.52 -15.50
C ALA A 349 21.51 -15.86 -16.19
N PRO A 350 22.47 -15.91 -17.13
CA PRO A 350 22.72 -17.13 -17.91
C PRO A 350 23.31 -18.27 -17.07
N ASN A 351 24.10 -17.95 -16.04
CA ASN A 351 24.65 -18.89 -15.06
C ASN A 351 23.56 -19.58 -14.20
N ALA A 352 22.36 -19.01 -14.09
CA ALA A 352 21.26 -19.62 -13.36
C ALA A 352 20.46 -20.66 -14.16
N THR A 353 20.69 -20.77 -15.48
CA THR A 353 19.87 -21.60 -16.39
C THR A 353 19.71 -23.04 -15.90
N ILE A 354 20.81 -23.70 -15.51
CA ILE A 354 20.77 -25.11 -15.06
C ILE A 354 20.00 -25.24 -13.73
N ALA A 355 20.19 -24.30 -12.81
CA ALA A 355 19.49 -24.30 -11.52
C ALA A 355 17.98 -24.06 -11.72
N LEU A 356 17.60 -23.08 -12.54
CA LEU A 356 16.21 -22.79 -12.88
C LEU A 356 15.55 -23.98 -13.60
N GLN A 357 16.24 -24.66 -14.52
CA GLN A 357 15.72 -25.86 -15.19
C GLN A 357 15.42 -26.98 -14.20
N ARG A 358 16.31 -27.20 -13.23
CA ARG A 358 16.09 -28.17 -12.15
C ARG A 358 14.85 -27.78 -11.33
N VAL A 359 14.82 -26.55 -10.81
CA VAL A 359 13.73 -26.04 -9.97
C VAL A 359 12.39 -26.12 -10.68
N ALA A 360 12.33 -25.72 -11.95
CA ALA A 360 11.13 -25.81 -12.80
C ALA A 360 10.56 -27.23 -12.93
N GLN A 361 11.41 -28.25 -12.77
CA GLN A 361 11.03 -29.66 -12.87
C GLN A 361 10.76 -30.30 -11.49
N THR A 362 11.56 -29.97 -10.48
CA THR A 362 11.63 -30.76 -9.24
C THR A 362 11.14 -30.04 -7.99
N HIS A 363 11.04 -28.71 -7.99
CA HIS A 363 10.67 -27.98 -6.78
C HIS A 363 9.26 -28.40 -6.32
N TRP A 364 9.08 -28.61 -5.02
CA TRP A 364 7.85 -29.18 -4.47
C TRP A 364 6.64 -28.26 -4.65
N PHE A 365 6.86 -26.95 -4.53
CA PHE A 365 5.82 -25.91 -4.61
C PHE A 365 5.59 -25.46 -6.06
N PRO A 366 4.37 -25.59 -6.62
CA PRO A 366 4.10 -25.26 -8.02
C PRO A 366 4.42 -23.81 -8.42
N PRO A 367 4.06 -22.76 -7.66
CA PRO A 367 4.34 -21.38 -8.04
C PRO A 367 5.84 -21.10 -8.22
N VAL A 368 6.71 -21.73 -7.43
CA VAL A 368 8.18 -21.64 -7.61
C VAL A 368 8.62 -22.31 -8.92
N ARG A 369 8.01 -23.45 -9.29
CA ARG A 369 8.28 -24.08 -10.59
C ARG A 369 7.86 -23.18 -11.74
N ASP A 370 6.70 -22.53 -11.61
CA ASP A 370 6.13 -21.66 -12.64
C ASP A 370 6.98 -20.39 -12.79
N ALA A 371 7.39 -19.76 -11.69
CA ALA A 371 8.34 -18.65 -11.71
C ALA A 371 9.68 -19.03 -12.35
N ALA A 372 10.21 -20.23 -12.09
CA ALA A 372 11.43 -20.71 -12.74
C ALA A 372 11.25 -20.93 -14.25
N ARG A 373 10.07 -21.38 -14.71
CA ARG A 373 9.77 -21.50 -16.15
C ARG A 373 9.64 -20.14 -16.83
N GLN A 374 8.99 -19.18 -16.19
CA GLN A 374 8.92 -17.80 -16.68
C GLN A 374 10.33 -17.20 -16.81
N ALA A 375 11.15 -17.34 -15.77
CA ALA A 375 12.55 -16.89 -15.81
C ALA A 375 13.35 -17.49 -16.99
N LEU A 376 13.06 -18.73 -17.38
CA LEU A 376 13.70 -19.41 -18.52
C LEU A 376 13.13 -19.01 -19.89
N SER A 377 11.88 -18.56 -19.99
CA SER A 377 11.31 -18.10 -21.28
C SER A 377 11.86 -16.73 -21.70
N GLY A 378 12.57 -16.03 -20.81
CA GLY A 378 13.02 -14.65 -21.03
C GLY A 378 11.89 -13.64 -20.92
N GLU A 379 10.66 -14.11 -20.70
CA GLU A 379 9.58 -13.32 -20.18
C GLU A 379 9.93 -13.10 -18.70
N GLY A 380 10.44 -11.91 -18.39
CA GLY A 380 10.55 -11.50 -16.98
C GLY A 380 9.19 -11.66 -16.30
N PRO A 381 9.13 -11.64 -14.95
CA PRO A 381 7.83 -11.55 -14.29
C PRO A 381 6.99 -10.48 -14.99
N SER A 382 5.67 -10.64 -15.06
CA SER A 382 4.76 -9.54 -15.41
C SER A 382 4.78 -8.49 -14.30
N ASP A 383 5.98 -8.02 -13.93
CA ASP A 383 6.24 -7.01 -12.91
C ASP A 383 5.71 -5.64 -13.32
N GLY A 384 5.08 -5.58 -14.50
CA GLY A 384 4.63 -4.38 -15.17
C GLY A 384 5.63 -3.24 -15.11
N ARG A 385 6.88 -3.59 -15.37
CA ARG A 385 7.71 -2.84 -16.31
C ARG A 385 7.01 -2.85 -17.68
N SER A 386 5.88 -2.15 -17.82
CA SER A 386 5.57 -1.59 -19.12
C SER A 386 6.64 -0.53 -19.37
N THR A 387 7.35 -0.66 -20.48
CA THR A 387 8.02 0.49 -21.08
C THR A 387 6.95 1.55 -21.31
N GLU A 388 7.11 2.69 -20.65
CA GLU A 388 6.23 3.87 -20.74
C GLU A 388 4.89 3.73 -19.99
N GLY A 389 4.65 4.67 -19.06
CA GLY A 389 3.40 4.83 -18.33
C GLY A 389 3.58 4.77 -16.82
N GLU A 390 3.44 5.92 -16.17
CA GLU A 390 3.41 6.07 -14.71
C GLU A 390 2.45 5.08 -14.07
N ARG A 391 3.00 4.11 -13.35
CA ARG A 391 2.22 3.43 -12.32
C ARG A 391 2.12 4.37 -11.12
N SER A 392 0.93 4.44 -10.53
CA SER A 392 0.79 5.02 -9.21
C SER A 392 1.64 4.23 -8.21
N ASP A 393 2.15 4.91 -7.19
CA ASP A 393 2.96 4.34 -6.11
C ASP A 393 2.34 3.10 -5.47
N PHE A 394 1.00 3.05 -5.46
CA PHE A 394 0.21 1.93 -4.98
C PHE A 394 0.45 0.64 -5.80
N THR A 395 0.43 0.72 -7.14
CA THR A 395 0.60 -0.47 -8.00
C THR A 395 1.99 -1.07 -7.86
N PHE A 396 3.05 -0.26 -7.78
CA PHE A 396 4.40 -0.77 -7.55
C PHE A 396 4.52 -1.43 -6.17
N SER A 397 3.95 -0.81 -5.14
CA SER A 397 3.96 -1.37 -3.78
C SER A 397 3.30 -2.74 -3.73
N VAL A 398 2.15 -2.92 -4.36
CA VAL A 398 1.48 -4.22 -4.47
C VAL A 398 2.38 -5.25 -5.19
N ALA A 399 3.01 -4.85 -6.30
CA ALA A 399 3.92 -5.73 -7.02
C ALA A 399 5.14 -6.12 -6.18
N PHE A 400 5.72 -5.22 -5.39
CA PHE A 400 6.86 -5.54 -4.53
C PHE A 400 6.51 -6.60 -3.46
N TYR A 401 5.32 -6.52 -2.88
CA TYR A 401 4.84 -7.42 -1.82
C TYR A 401 4.09 -8.67 -2.30
N GLU A 402 4.05 -8.92 -3.61
CA GLU A 402 3.31 -10.05 -4.22
C GLU A 402 3.72 -11.44 -3.66
N TYR A 403 4.93 -11.56 -3.12
CA TYR A 403 5.41 -12.77 -2.47
C TYR A 403 4.54 -13.21 -1.27
N GLU A 404 3.76 -12.31 -0.68
CA GLU A 404 2.81 -12.60 0.41
C GLU A 404 1.57 -13.38 -0.06
N THR A 405 1.31 -13.43 -1.36
CA THR A 405 0.10 -14.01 -1.95
C THR A 405 0.37 -15.11 -2.97
N THR A 406 1.57 -15.70 -2.95
CA THR A 406 1.99 -16.75 -3.93
C THR A 406 1.08 -17.98 -3.94
N ALA A 407 0.37 -18.27 -2.84
CA ALA A 407 -0.58 -19.36 -2.77
C ALA A 407 -1.90 -19.10 -3.52
N ASN A 408 -2.24 -17.84 -3.82
CA ASN A 408 -3.54 -17.46 -4.40
C ASN A 408 -3.74 -17.97 -5.83
N GLU A 409 -2.64 -18.28 -6.54
CA GLU A 409 -2.67 -18.82 -7.89
C GLU A 409 -3.08 -20.30 -7.92
N LEU A 410 -3.09 -20.97 -6.77
CA LEU A 410 -3.40 -22.40 -6.68
C LEU A 410 -4.90 -22.63 -6.49
N ALA A 411 -5.40 -23.70 -7.11
CA ALA A 411 -6.77 -24.14 -6.90
C ALA A 411 -7.00 -24.54 -5.43
N ALA A 412 -7.94 -23.84 -4.78
CA ALA A 412 -8.32 -24.10 -3.39
C ALA A 412 -8.77 -25.55 -3.19
N CYS A 413 -8.15 -26.26 -2.24
CA CYS A 413 -8.53 -27.62 -1.91
C CYS A 413 -9.72 -27.64 -0.95
N LYS A 414 -10.86 -28.17 -1.39
CA LYS A 414 -12.04 -28.29 -0.54
C LYS A 414 -11.90 -29.41 0.50
N LYS A 415 -11.28 -30.53 0.10
CA LYS A 415 -11.09 -31.69 0.98
C LYS A 415 -9.77 -32.39 0.68
N THR A 416 -8.95 -32.57 1.71
CA THR A 416 -7.71 -33.34 1.62
C THR A 416 -8.01 -34.85 1.60
N ALA A 417 -7.19 -35.63 0.88
CA ALA A 417 -7.23 -37.10 0.93
C ALA A 417 -6.51 -37.67 2.18
N ILE A 418 -5.89 -36.79 2.97
CA ILE A 418 -5.10 -37.14 4.15
C ILE A 418 -6.00 -37.27 5.38
N SER A 419 -5.79 -38.36 6.13
CA SER A 419 -6.43 -38.58 7.43
C SER A 419 -5.60 -37.95 8.54
N VAL A 420 -6.24 -37.12 9.37
CA VAL A 420 -5.64 -36.48 10.54
C VAL A 420 -5.88 -37.36 11.77
N LEU A 421 -4.82 -37.61 12.53
CA LEU A 421 -4.85 -38.34 13.78
C LEU A 421 -5.54 -37.53 14.87
N ARG A 422 -6.32 -38.23 15.70
CA ARG A 422 -6.88 -37.65 16.92
C ARG A 422 -5.84 -37.72 18.03
N GLU A 423 -5.39 -36.56 18.49
CA GLU A 423 -4.46 -36.47 19.63
C GLU A 423 -5.21 -36.70 20.96
N PRO A 424 -4.64 -37.48 21.92
CA PRO A 424 -5.27 -37.74 23.22
C PRO A 424 -5.43 -36.48 24.07
N ARG A 425 -6.59 -36.34 24.75
CA ARG A 425 -6.93 -35.16 25.57
C ARG A 425 -6.02 -35.00 26.80
N GLU A 426 -5.39 -36.08 27.26
CA GLU A 426 -4.41 -36.05 28.34
C GLU A 426 -3.12 -35.33 27.91
N SER A 427 -2.81 -35.37 26.62
CA SER A 427 -1.60 -34.80 26.05
C SER A 427 -1.81 -33.44 25.40
N LYS A 428 -3.04 -33.12 24.96
CA LYS A 428 -3.33 -31.90 24.21
C LYS A 428 -4.78 -31.44 24.38
N LEU A 429 -4.95 -30.14 24.57
CA LEU A 429 -6.23 -29.47 24.74
C LEU A 429 -6.43 -28.43 23.63
N ARG A 430 -7.67 -28.27 23.16
CA ARG A 430 -8.06 -27.23 22.18
C ARG A 430 -9.36 -26.56 22.60
N ILE A 431 -9.47 -25.26 22.36
CA ILE A 431 -10.60 -24.45 22.83
C ILE A 431 -11.95 -24.97 22.34
N ASP A 432 -12.02 -25.48 21.11
CA ASP A 432 -13.24 -26.04 20.52
C ASP A 432 -13.83 -27.21 21.33
N ASN A 433 -12.97 -27.97 22.04
CA ASN A 433 -13.35 -29.22 22.69
C ASN A 433 -13.15 -29.21 24.21
N ASP A 434 -12.26 -28.36 24.72
CA ASP A 434 -11.71 -28.43 26.08
C ASP A 434 -11.70 -27.05 26.78
N ALA A 435 -12.60 -26.14 26.37
CA ALA A 435 -12.70 -24.77 26.90
C ALA A 435 -12.72 -24.69 28.44
N LYS A 436 -13.37 -25.65 29.12
CA LYS A 436 -13.43 -25.68 30.59
C LYS A 436 -12.09 -25.97 31.25
N GLN A 437 -11.26 -26.81 30.62
CA GLN A 437 -9.92 -27.13 31.11
C GLN A 437 -8.98 -25.96 30.83
N LEU A 438 -9.03 -25.40 29.61
CA LEU A 438 -8.22 -24.24 29.22
C LEU A 438 -8.53 -22.99 30.05
N ALA A 439 -9.79 -22.77 30.45
CA ALA A 439 -10.16 -21.66 31.34
C ALA A 439 -9.45 -21.68 32.70
N LYS A 440 -8.95 -22.85 33.14
CA LYS A 440 -8.15 -22.98 34.38
C LYS A 440 -6.67 -22.67 34.18
N MET A 441 -6.25 -22.53 32.93
CA MET A 441 -4.87 -22.27 32.52
C MET A 441 -4.69 -20.79 32.15
N GLY A 442 -5.52 -19.91 32.72
CA GLY A 442 -5.45 -18.48 32.45
C GLY A 442 -4.16 -17.87 32.99
N TYR A 443 -3.59 -16.94 32.24
CA TYR A 443 -2.36 -16.23 32.60
C TYR A 443 -2.45 -14.75 32.24
N ALA A 444 -1.62 -13.94 32.88
CA ALA A 444 -1.50 -12.52 32.55
C ALA A 444 -0.75 -12.37 31.21
N ALA A 445 -1.37 -11.74 30.24
CA ALA A 445 -0.77 -11.39 28.95
C ALA A 445 -0.70 -9.88 28.79
N THR A 446 0.34 -9.39 28.11
CA THR A 446 0.44 -7.97 27.75
C THR A 446 -0.07 -7.79 26.33
N VAL A 447 -1.14 -7.01 26.16
CA VAL A 447 -1.64 -6.60 24.84
C VAL A 447 -1.19 -5.18 24.57
N LEU A 448 -0.60 -5.00 23.39
CA LEU A 448 -0.13 -3.71 22.89
C LEU A 448 -1.22 -3.06 22.05
N SER A 449 -1.40 -1.76 22.22
CA SER A 449 -2.11 -0.89 21.28
C SER A 449 -1.31 0.38 21.06
N TYR A 450 -1.58 1.10 19.98
CA TYR A 450 -0.92 2.36 19.67
C TYR A 450 -1.97 3.46 19.51
N GLY A 451 -1.70 4.63 20.08
CA GLY A 451 -2.61 5.77 20.06
C GLY A 451 -1.97 6.99 20.72
N GLU A 452 -2.72 8.08 20.90
CA GLU A 452 -2.19 9.26 21.59
C GLU A 452 -1.87 9.02 23.06
N ALA A 453 -1.00 9.86 23.62
CA ALA A 453 -0.52 9.77 25.01
C ALA A 453 -1.63 9.94 26.07
N GLU A 454 -2.67 10.72 25.79
CA GLU A 454 -3.81 10.89 26.68
C GLU A 454 -5.15 10.78 25.93
N PRO A 455 -6.20 10.21 26.54
CA PRO A 455 -7.54 10.24 25.95
C PRO A 455 -8.06 11.69 25.94
N ILE A 456 -8.24 12.27 24.74
CA ILE A 456 -8.94 13.55 24.58
C ILE A 456 -10.34 13.41 25.21
N PRO A 457 -10.74 14.27 26.17
CA PRO A 457 -12.09 14.27 26.69
C PRO A 457 -13.06 14.42 25.52
N GLN A 458 -13.95 13.45 25.31
CA GLN A 458 -15.00 13.52 24.30
C GLN A 458 -16.03 14.59 24.73
N GLY A 459 -15.67 15.85 24.55
CA GLY A 459 -16.51 17.03 24.76
C GLY A 459 -16.86 17.71 23.43
N ALA A 460 -17.88 18.56 23.45
CA ALA A 460 -18.25 19.37 22.31
C ALA A 460 -17.10 20.35 21.97
N GLY A 461 -16.36 20.05 20.91
CA GLY A 461 -15.20 20.84 20.46
C GLY A 461 -13.92 20.02 20.25
N ALA A 462 -13.87 18.75 20.65
CA ALA A 462 -12.76 17.86 20.31
C ALA A 462 -12.76 17.54 18.80
N PRO A 463 -11.60 17.50 18.12
CA PRO A 463 -11.52 17.07 16.73
C PRO A 463 -12.08 15.64 16.61
N LYS A 464 -12.99 15.41 15.66
CA LYS A 464 -13.62 14.10 15.43
C LYS A 464 -12.65 13.06 14.87
N VAL A 465 -11.52 13.50 14.36
CA VAL A 465 -10.43 12.69 13.80
C VAL A 465 -9.17 13.07 14.56
N ILE A 466 -8.53 12.08 15.17
CA ILE A 466 -7.22 12.24 15.80
C ILE A 466 -6.19 12.04 14.69
N GLU A 467 -5.39 13.05 14.40
CA GLU A 467 -4.26 12.93 13.48
C GLU A 467 -3.10 12.24 14.21
N LEU A 468 -2.74 11.03 13.80
CA LEU A 468 -1.57 10.34 14.33
C LEU A 468 -0.33 10.76 13.54
N THR A 469 0.64 11.35 14.23
CA THR A 469 1.98 11.66 13.74
C THR A 469 3.01 10.75 14.42
N PRO A 470 4.21 10.56 13.84
CA PRO A 470 5.29 9.85 14.50
C PRO A 470 5.65 10.40 15.89
N ASN A 471 5.30 11.65 16.18
CA ASN A 471 5.62 12.34 17.43
C ASN A 471 4.53 12.21 18.50
N ASN A 472 3.29 11.83 18.15
CA ASN A 472 2.18 11.68 19.12
C ASN A 472 1.69 10.24 19.30
N ILE A 473 2.10 9.30 18.44
CA ILE A 473 1.80 7.89 18.62
C ILE A 473 2.62 7.31 19.77
N VAL A 474 1.95 6.79 20.79
CA VAL A 474 2.58 6.08 21.90
C VAL A 474 2.06 4.65 22.00
N GLU A 475 2.89 3.79 22.55
CA GLU A 475 2.56 2.41 22.86
C GLU A 475 1.83 2.33 24.21
N HIS A 476 0.64 1.71 24.20
CA HIS A 476 -0.16 1.42 25.37
C HIS A 476 -0.06 -0.07 25.69
N ARG A 477 0.32 -0.38 26.94
CA ARG A 477 0.42 -1.76 27.45
C ARG A 477 -0.73 -2.03 28.40
N SER A 478 -1.60 -2.98 28.04
CA SER A 478 -2.69 -3.45 28.90
C SER A 478 -2.43 -4.89 29.33
N ILE A 479 -2.57 -5.17 30.62
CA ILE A 479 -2.47 -6.54 31.15
C ILE A 479 -3.88 -7.14 31.12
N VAL A 480 -4.04 -8.23 30.39
CA VAL A 480 -5.30 -8.97 30.27
C VAL A 480 -5.15 -10.37 30.85
N SER A 481 -6.23 -10.91 31.42
CA SER A 481 -6.30 -12.32 31.78
C SER A 481 -6.59 -13.14 30.52
N GLN A 482 -5.56 -13.73 29.93
CA GLN A 482 -5.65 -14.54 28.72
C GLN A 482 -6.00 -15.99 29.05
N VAL A 483 -6.95 -16.57 28.30
CA VAL A 483 -7.20 -18.02 28.27
C VAL A 483 -6.60 -18.58 26.99
N PRO A 484 -5.71 -19.59 27.04
CA PRO A 484 -5.10 -20.15 25.84
C PRO A 484 -6.12 -20.85 24.93
N SER A 485 -5.91 -20.78 23.62
CA SER A 485 -6.70 -21.47 22.61
C SER A 485 -6.26 -22.93 22.42
N VAL A 486 -5.00 -23.23 22.72
CA VAL A 486 -4.39 -24.55 22.61
C VAL A 486 -3.41 -24.79 23.75
N ALA A 487 -3.31 -26.03 24.24
CA ALA A 487 -2.26 -26.41 25.17
C ALA A 487 -1.71 -27.81 24.89
N LEU A 488 -0.39 -27.98 24.90
CA LEU A 488 0.31 -29.25 24.73
C LEU A 488 1.06 -29.60 26.02
N ARG A 489 0.82 -30.80 26.56
CA ARG A 489 1.52 -31.29 27.76
C ARG A 489 2.97 -31.59 27.43
N VAL A 490 3.88 -31.10 28.27
CA VAL A 490 5.32 -31.38 28.22
C VAL A 490 5.83 -31.72 29.61
N ASP A 491 7.11 -32.09 29.71
CA ASP A 491 7.72 -32.38 31.00
C ASP A 491 7.75 -31.11 31.86
N GLY A 492 7.19 -31.23 33.06
CA GLY A 492 7.13 -30.15 34.05
C GLY A 492 6.08 -29.06 33.78
N GLY A 493 5.19 -29.22 32.79
CA GLY A 493 4.11 -28.24 32.58
C GLY A 493 3.39 -28.34 31.24
N TRP A 494 2.86 -27.22 30.78
CA TRP A 494 2.11 -27.08 29.53
C TRP A 494 2.67 -25.98 28.65
N LEU A 495 2.77 -26.23 27.34
CA LEU A 495 2.95 -25.18 26.36
C LEU A 495 1.57 -24.69 25.94
N ALA A 496 1.23 -23.45 26.24
CA ALA A 496 -0.07 -22.84 26.03
C ALA A 496 0.04 -21.71 24.99
N GLY A 497 -0.75 -21.80 23.93
CA GLY A 497 -0.77 -20.83 22.83
C GLY A 497 -2.05 -20.00 22.81
N SER A 498 -1.92 -18.73 22.42
CA SER A 498 -3.03 -17.80 22.20
C SER A 498 -2.90 -17.10 20.85
N ASP A 499 -4.05 -16.74 20.28
CA ASP A 499 -4.19 -16.04 19.01
C ASP A 499 -5.35 -15.04 19.12
N ARG A 500 -5.07 -13.76 18.85
CA ARG A 500 -6.06 -12.68 18.85
C ARG A 500 -6.07 -11.91 17.52
N GLY A 501 -5.55 -12.53 16.46
CA GLY A 501 -5.45 -11.88 15.16
C GLY A 501 -4.56 -10.62 15.21
N GLU A 502 -5.09 -9.48 14.77
CA GLU A 502 -4.34 -8.22 14.71
C GLU A 502 -3.89 -7.68 16.08
N TRP A 503 -4.47 -8.19 17.17
CA TRP A 503 -4.10 -7.82 18.54
C TRP A 503 -2.98 -8.71 19.13
N GLY A 504 -2.37 -9.54 18.28
CA GLY A 504 -1.22 -10.38 18.62
C GLY A 504 -1.61 -11.71 19.28
N GLY A 505 -0.58 -12.47 19.62
CA GLY A 505 -0.64 -13.80 20.19
C GLY A 505 0.62 -14.07 20.98
N GLU A 506 0.62 -15.15 21.75
CA GLU A 506 1.83 -15.58 22.42
C GLU A 506 1.80 -17.06 22.76
N LEU A 507 3.00 -17.61 22.86
CA LEU A 507 3.26 -18.93 23.40
C LEU A 507 3.87 -18.78 24.80
N VAL A 508 3.26 -19.44 25.77
CA VAL A 508 3.69 -19.43 27.16
C VAL A 508 3.89 -20.86 27.64
N PHE A 509 5.00 -21.13 28.33
CA PHE A 509 5.13 -22.31 29.17
C PHE A 509 4.52 -22.05 30.54
N LEU A 510 3.58 -22.89 30.94
CA LEU A 510 2.93 -22.88 32.25
C LEU A 510 3.50 -24.04 33.07
N GLY A 511 4.38 -23.73 34.03
CA GLY A 511 5.04 -24.72 34.87
C GLY A 511 4.09 -25.36 35.88
N ASP A 512 4.26 -26.66 36.12
CA ASP A 512 3.55 -27.38 37.19
C ASP A 512 3.91 -26.83 38.59
N ASP A 513 5.05 -26.15 38.70
CA ASP A 513 5.54 -25.42 39.89
C ASP A 513 4.98 -23.98 40.01
N GLY A 514 4.18 -23.54 39.04
CA GLY A 514 3.61 -22.19 38.96
C GLY A 514 4.52 -21.15 38.31
N VAL A 515 5.72 -21.52 37.86
CA VAL A 515 6.62 -20.60 37.15
C VAL A 515 6.26 -20.59 35.66
N ASN A 516 5.86 -19.42 35.16
CA ASN A 516 5.49 -19.25 33.76
C ASN A 516 6.61 -18.56 32.96
N GLN A 517 6.73 -18.90 31.68
CA GLN A 517 7.70 -18.29 30.77
C GLN A 517 7.00 -17.94 29.44
N THR A 518 7.01 -16.66 29.05
CA THR A 518 6.67 -16.28 27.67
C THR A 518 7.83 -16.65 26.74
N ILE A 519 7.51 -17.34 25.64
CA ILE A 519 8.50 -17.93 24.73
C ILE A 519 8.55 -17.19 23.39
N LEU A 520 7.39 -16.81 22.86
CA LEU A 520 7.23 -16.27 21.51
C LEU A 520 5.99 -15.37 21.47
N ASP A 521 6.12 -14.18 20.91
CA ASP A 521 5.01 -13.24 20.68
C ASP A 521 4.56 -13.35 19.21
N GLU A 522 3.65 -14.28 18.93
CA GLU A 522 3.11 -14.62 17.62
C GLU A 522 1.69 -15.14 17.75
N ASN A 523 0.86 -15.02 16.71
CA ASN A 523 -0.47 -15.65 16.69
C ASN A 523 -0.36 -17.18 16.63
N ILE A 524 -0.57 -17.85 17.77
CA ILE A 524 -0.38 -19.31 17.90
C ILE A 524 -1.64 -20.05 17.45
N LYS A 525 -1.56 -20.70 16.29
CA LYS A 525 -2.67 -21.48 15.71
C LYS A 525 -2.77 -22.89 16.32
N ASP A 526 -1.64 -23.59 16.47
CA ASP A 526 -1.60 -24.93 17.09
C ASP A 526 -0.14 -25.32 17.47
N ILE A 527 0.04 -26.41 18.24
CA ILE A 527 1.33 -26.90 18.76
C ILE A 527 1.40 -28.42 18.62
N TYR A 528 2.42 -28.96 17.96
CA TYR A 528 2.53 -30.40 17.65
C TYR A 528 3.83 -31.03 18.10
N ARG A 529 3.77 -32.31 18.46
CA ARG A 529 4.94 -33.19 18.52
C ARG A 529 5.15 -33.81 17.15
N LEU A 530 6.18 -33.37 16.44
CA LEU A 530 6.50 -33.83 15.09
C LEU A 530 7.81 -34.63 15.13
N GLY A 531 7.68 -35.95 15.31
CA GLY A 531 8.81 -36.81 15.62
C GLY A 531 9.50 -36.37 16.91
N PRO A 532 10.82 -36.08 16.91
CA PRO A 532 11.54 -35.61 18.10
C PRO A 532 11.33 -34.11 18.39
N ARG A 533 10.71 -33.36 17.47
CA ARG A 533 10.58 -31.90 17.58
C ARG A 533 9.24 -31.51 18.19
N ILE A 534 9.21 -30.35 18.83
CA ILE A 534 7.97 -29.64 19.12
C ILE A 534 7.89 -28.47 18.15
N VAL A 535 6.80 -28.42 17.39
CA VAL A 535 6.59 -27.44 16.32
C VAL A 535 5.36 -26.61 16.66
N VAL A 536 5.49 -25.29 16.54
CA VAL A 536 4.43 -24.32 16.78
C VAL A 536 4.02 -23.74 15.43
N VAL A 537 2.73 -23.77 15.15
CA VAL A 537 2.15 -23.23 13.92
C VAL A 537 1.66 -21.82 14.22
N THR A 538 2.17 -20.83 13.49
CA THR A 538 1.80 -19.42 13.67
C THR A 538 1.39 -18.78 12.36
N GLY A 539 0.63 -17.70 12.44
CA GLY A 539 0.35 -16.86 11.27
C GLY A 539 -0.85 -15.94 11.39
N LEU A 540 -0.97 -15.05 10.42
CA LEU A 540 -2.06 -14.08 10.29
C LEU A 540 -2.42 -13.89 8.83
N ALA A 541 -3.71 -14.01 8.52
CA ALA A 541 -4.28 -13.52 7.27
C ALA A 541 -5.16 -12.30 7.56
N HIS A 542 -4.79 -11.14 7.02
CA HIS A 542 -5.57 -9.91 7.11
C HIS A 542 -5.25 -8.98 5.93
N LEU A 543 -6.29 -8.55 5.19
CA LEU A 543 -6.16 -7.76 3.96
C LEU A 543 -5.15 -8.37 2.98
N MET A 544 -4.04 -7.67 2.70
CA MET A 544 -2.98 -8.10 1.78
C MET A 544 -1.90 -8.98 2.44
N ILE A 545 -2.03 -9.26 3.75
CA ILE A 545 -1.06 -10.04 4.52
C ILE A 545 -1.58 -11.48 4.63
N SER A 546 -0.77 -12.46 4.25
CA SER A 546 -1.04 -13.90 4.47
C SER A 546 0.24 -14.58 4.94
N ASN A 547 0.61 -14.33 6.20
CA ASN A 547 1.87 -14.78 6.78
C ASN A 547 1.68 -16.08 7.56
N GLY A 548 2.52 -17.09 7.30
CA GLY A 548 2.54 -18.34 8.06
C GLY A 548 3.95 -18.83 8.35
N MET A 549 4.19 -19.25 9.59
CA MET A 549 5.50 -19.69 10.04
C MET A 549 5.39 -20.90 10.97
N LEU A 550 6.35 -21.82 10.83
CA LEU A 550 6.58 -22.91 11.76
C LEU A 550 7.81 -22.58 12.61
N TYR A 551 7.65 -22.64 13.92
CA TYR A 551 8.72 -22.49 14.90
C TYR A 551 9.04 -23.85 15.54
N GLU A 552 10.33 -24.13 15.71
CA GLU A 552 10.81 -25.25 16.50
C GLU A 552 11.08 -24.79 17.93
N LEU A 553 10.60 -25.55 18.92
CA LEU A 553 10.94 -25.32 20.32
C LEU A 553 12.10 -26.18 20.76
N THR A 554 13.02 -25.55 21.47
CA THR A 554 14.18 -26.18 22.11
C THR A 554 14.28 -25.74 23.56
N ARG A 555 15.09 -26.44 24.36
CA ARG A 555 15.49 -25.98 25.69
C ARG A 555 16.96 -25.57 25.67
N ASP A 556 17.30 -24.48 26.34
CA ASP A 556 18.69 -24.10 26.58
C ASP A 556 19.32 -24.94 27.72
N ASP A 557 20.61 -24.76 27.98
CA ASP A 557 21.34 -25.49 29.02
C ASP A 557 20.78 -25.26 30.44
N ALA A 558 20.03 -24.16 30.64
CA ALA A 558 19.33 -23.86 31.88
C ALA A 558 17.90 -24.42 31.91
N GLY A 559 17.50 -25.18 30.89
CA GLY A 559 16.18 -25.79 30.75
C GLY A 559 15.08 -24.84 30.29
N ARG A 560 15.39 -23.58 29.95
CA ARG A 560 14.39 -22.60 29.50
C ARG A 560 14.01 -22.84 28.05
N TRP A 561 12.74 -22.64 27.75
CA TRP A 561 12.24 -22.81 26.39
C TRP A 561 12.71 -21.68 25.47
N LYS A 562 13.03 -22.02 24.23
CA LYS A 562 13.33 -21.08 23.15
C LYS A 562 12.61 -21.50 21.88
N ALA A 563 12.02 -20.54 21.19
CA ALA A 563 11.47 -20.74 19.84
C ALA A 563 12.49 -20.30 18.79
N ARG A 564 12.71 -21.14 17.78
CA ARG A 564 13.52 -20.82 16.61
C ARG A 564 12.67 -20.95 15.37
N ARG A 565 12.70 -19.94 14.50
CA ARG A 565 12.11 -20.02 13.16
C ARG A 565 12.63 -21.26 12.42
N TRP A 566 11.73 -22.06 11.87
CA TRP A 566 12.07 -23.32 11.22
C TRP A 566 11.67 -23.36 9.74
N ARG A 567 10.40 -23.13 9.41
CA ARG A 567 9.89 -23.16 8.02
C ARG A 567 8.83 -22.10 7.79
N SER A 568 9.00 -21.29 6.75
CA SER A 568 7.94 -20.41 6.26
C SER A 568 6.95 -21.21 5.45
N LEU A 569 5.67 -20.91 5.67
CA LEU A 569 4.57 -21.41 4.87
C LEU A 569 4.29 -20.40 3.74
N PRO A 570 3.72 -20.84 2.60
CA PRO A 570 3.37 -19.96 1.49
C PRO A 570 2.11 -19.11 1.75
N GLY A 571 1.53 -19.21 2.95
CA GLY A 571 0.34 -18.47 3.36
C GLY A 571 0.04 -18.73 4.83
N ALA A 572 -0.85 -17.91 5.42
CA ALA A 572 -1.24 -18.07 6.82
C ALA A 572 -1.96 -19.41 7.05
N PRO A 573 -1.71 -20.12 8.17
CA PRO A 573 -2.41 -21.36 8.49
C PRO A 573 -3.89 -21.10 8.81
N HIS A 574 -4.77 -21.86 8.18
CA HIS A 574 -6.20 -21.89 8.48
C HIS A 574 -6.59 -23.15 9.28
N THR A 575 -6.06 -24.31 8.90
CA THR A 575 -6.19 -25.54 9.69
C THR A 575 -4.87 -26.32 9.70
N SER A 576 -4.67 -27.13 10.73
CA SER A 576 -3.52 -28.03 10.79
C SER A 576 -3.85 -29.32 11.56
N GLY A 577 -3.03 -30.36 11.38
CA GLY A 577 -3.16 -31.61 12.12
C GLY A 577 -2.05 -32.61 11.82
N LEU A 578 -1.78 -33.54 12.74
CA LEU A 578 -0.85 -34.64 12.46
C LEU A 578 -1.51 -35.64 11.50
N ALA A 579 -0.89 -35.89 10.36
CA ALA A 579 -1.31 -36.94 9.44
C ALA A 579 -0.98 -38.34 10.00
N SER A 580 -1.70 -39.35 9.53
CA SER A 580 -1.40 -40.75 9.86
C SER A 580 -0.01 -41.22 9.41
N SER A 581 0.62 -40.50 8.47
CA SER A 581 2.02 -40.71 8.07
C SER A 581 3.04 -40.22 9.09
N GLY A 582 2.61 -39.45 10.11
CA GLY A 582 3.48 -38.78 11.05
C GLY A 582 4.00 -37.41 10.57
N GLU A 583 3.58 -36.96 9.39
CA GLU A 583 3.83 -35.60 8.88
C GLU A 583 2.81 -34.61 9.48
N LEU A 584 3.16 -33.33 9.54
CA LEU A 584 2.24 -32.25 9.86
C LEU A 584 1.53 -31.80 8.58
N LEU A 585 0.19 -31.92 8.56
CA LEU A 585 -0.66 -31.32 7.55
C LEU A 585 -1.00 -29.87 7.96
N VAL A 586 -0.75 -28.92 7.08
CA VAL A 586 -1.16 -27.51 7.23
C VAL A 586 -1.93 -27.11 5.99
N SER A 587 -3.14 -26.56 6.16
CA SER A 587 -3.89 -25.92 5.09
C SER A 587 -3.86 -24.41 5.29
N THR A 588 -3.42 -23.66 4.29
CA THR A 588 -3.39 -22.20 4.36
C THR A 588 -4.80 -21.59 4.26
N SER A 589 -4.92 -20.28 4.49
CA SER A 589 -6.16 -19.50 4.27
C SER A 589 -6.72 -19.62 2.85
N ASP A 590 -5.84 -19.76 1.86
CA ASP A 590 -6.20 -20.02 0.45
C ASP A 590 -6.55 -21.49 0.19
N ARG A 591 -6.64 -22.28 1.26
CA ARG A 591 -6.94 -23.72 1.28
C ARG A 591 -5.94 -24.53 0.48
N VAL A 592 -4.67 -24.13 0.51
CA VAL A 592 -3.56 -24.88 -0.08
C VAL A 592 -3.02 -25.84 0.98
N PRO A 593 -3.13 -27.17 0.78
CA PRO A 593 -2.72 -28.14 1.77
C PRO A 593 -1.27 -28.60 1.56
N ILE A 594 -0.50 -28.60 2.64
CA ILE A 594 0.94 -28.83 2.67
C ILE A 594 1.25 -29.88 3.72
N LEU A 595 2.15 -30.81 3.40
CA LEU A 595 2.69 -31.76 4.35
C LEU A 595 4.13 -31.38 4.69
N VAL A 596 4.43 -31.40 5.99
CA VAL A 596 5.74 -31.07 6.55
C VAL A 596 6.24 -32.28 7.35
N SER A 597 7.35 -32.85 6.93
CA SER A 597 8.00 -33.97 7.65
C SER A 597 8.78 -33.48 8.88
N SER A 598 9.22 -34.41 9.72
CA SER A 598 9.95 -34.09 10.97
C SER A 598 11.36 -33.54 10.77
N ASP A 599 11.95 -33.71 9.59
CA ASP A 599 13.18 -33.03 9.15
C ASP A 599 12.90 -31.69 8.44
N GLY A 600 11.61 -31.38 8.21
CA GLY A 600 11.13 -30.12 7.67
C GLY A 600 11.08 -30.08 6.15
N ALA A 601 11.20 -31.21 5.46
CA ALA A 601 10.88 -31.25 4.04
C ALA A 601 9.38 -30.94 3.85
N MET A 602 9.07 -30.11 2.85
CA MET A 602 7.71 -29.70 2.53
C MET A 602 7.29 -30.26 1.18
N ARG A 603 6.02 -30.63 1.06
CA ARG A 603 5.41 -31.06 -0.20
C ARG A 603 3.92 -30.75 -0.23
N MET A 604 3.36 -30.65 -1.42
CA MET A 604 1.91 -30.52 -1.59
C MET A 604 1.20 -31.77 -1.07
N ALA A 605 0.13 -31.58 -0.30
CA ALA A 605 -0.74 -32.68 0.10
C ALA A 605 -1.69 -33.03 -1.05
N PRO A 606 -2.03 -34.33 -1.24
CA PRO A 606 -3.02 -34.72 -2.24
C PRO A 606 -4.40 -34.18 -1.88
N CYS A 607 -4.99 -33.43 -2.82
CA CYS A 607 -6.36 -32.95 -2.71
C CYS A 607 -7.33 -34.00 -3.28
N ALA A 608 -8.38 -34.33 -2.52
CA ALA A 608 -9.43 -35.24 -2.98
C ALA A 608 -10.46 -34.52 -3.84
N THR A 609 -10.81 -33.28 -3.49
CA THR A 609 -11.73 -32.44 -4.26
C THR A 609 -11.31 -30.97 -4.20
N TYR A 610 -11.22 -30.33 -5.36
CA TYR A 610 -10.98 -28.90 -5.48
C TYR A 610 -12.29 -28.12 -5.43
N GLU A 611 -12.23 -26.86 -5.01
CA GLU A 611 -13.35 -25.95 -5.20
C GLU A 611 -13.59 -25.72 -6.71
N LYS A 612 -14.86 -25.58 -7.11
CA LYS A 612 -15.16 -25.11 -8.45
C LYS A 612 -14.68 -23.66 -8.55
N ALA A 613 -13.92 -23.33 -9.59
CA ALA A 613 -13.63 -21.95 -9.94
C ALA A 613 -14.96 -21.17 -9.99
N ARG A 614 -15.02 -20.03 -9.31
CA ARG A 614 -16.21 -19.17 -9.27
C ARG A 614 -16.45 -18.51 -10.62
#